data_AF-A0A7G8ETH5-F1
#
_entry.id   AF-A0A7G8ETH5-F1
#
_cell.length_a   1.000
_cell.length_b   1.000
_cell.length_c   1.000
_cell.angle_alpha   90.00
_cell.angle_beta   90.00
_cell.angle_gamma   90.00
#
_symmetry.space_group_name_H-M   'P 1'
#
loop_
_entity.id
_entity.type
_entity.pdbx_description
1 polymer ?
#
loop_
_entity_poly.entity_id
_entity_poly.type
_entity_poly.pdbx_seq_one_letter_code
_entity_poly.pdbx_strand_id
1 'polypeptide(L)'
;MSSTSLETFIQRVVDDHALATGIKPLQTHYDIVDYAAKSGYEFGFTDWARHLALDALKASDDDLDQMLRADPVHWSWAFRQLSTWRNLLMDGAASDGLRPGLSPASPAAVVQPESESEQDAVLEAFIAVVKQQSDLKDRVKSARNQDEVIELAQSMGYSIDSLTLLRRWSQVSDFSKPTWFGWFDD
;
A
#
# COMPACT_ATOMS: atom_id res chain seq x y z
N MET A 1 -9.62 29.42 -22.97
CA MET A 1 -10.31 29.69 -21.69
C MET A 1 -10.21 28.49 -20.74
N SER A 2 -10.36 27.25 -21.23
CA SER A 2 -10.27 26.02 -20.41
C SER A 2 -8.88 25.73 -19.80
N SER A 3 -7.77 26.08 -20.47
CA SER A 3 -6.42 25.87 -19.91
C SER A 3 -6.18 26.63 -18.60
N THR A 4 -6.76 27.83 -18.47
CA THR A 4 -6.60 28.66 -17.26
C THR A 4 -7.38 28.08 -16.07
N SER A 5 -8.60 27.57 -16.30
CA SER A 5 -9.39 26.91 -15.26
C SER A 5 -8.72 25.65 -14.72
N LEU A 6 -8.13 24.85 -15.63
CA LEU A 6 -7.38 23.65 -15.28
C LEU A 6 -6.13 23.98 -14.45
N GLU A 7 -5.30 24.92 -14.91
CA GLU A 7 -4.11 25.34 -14.16
C GLU A 7 -4.47 25.92 -12.79
N THR A 8 -5.54 26.70 -12.71
CA THR A 8 -6.06 27.25 -11.45
C THR A 8 -6.49 26.13 -10.51
N PHE A 9 -7.21 25.12 -11.00
CA PHE A 9 -7.59 23.96 -10.20
C PHE A 9 -6.38 23.21 -9.65
N ILE A 10 -5.39 22.93 -10.50
CA ILE A 10 -4.16 22.23 -10.10
C ILE A 10 -3.43 22.97 -8.97
N GLN A 11 -3.28 24.30 -9.08
CA GLN A 11 -2.68 25.11 -8.03
C GLN A 11 -3.54 25.17 -6.76
N ARG A 12 -4.86 25.30 -6.92
CA ARG A 12 -5.78 25.37 -5.77
C ARG A 12 -5.82 24.09 -4.95
N VAL A 13 -5.58 22.93 -5.56
CA VAL A 13 -5.42 21.66 -4.83
C VAL A 13 -4.18 21.67 -3.92
N VAL A 14 -3.13 22.41 -4.29
CA VAL A 14 -1.93 22.59 -3.46
C VAL A 14 -2.23 23.54 -2.28
N ASP A 15 -2.93 24.63 -2.57
CA ASP A 15 -3.20 25.69 -1.58
C ASP A 15 -4.34 25.34 -0.61
N ASP A 16 -5.34 24.58 -1.08
CA ASP A 16 -6.56 24.26 -0.34
C ASP A 16 -6.60 22.78 0.07
N HIS A 17 -6.38 22.54 1.37
CA HIS A 17 -6.42 21.21 1.94
C HIS A 17 -7.78 20.51 1.83
N ALA A 18 -8.88 21.27 1.74
CA ALA A 18 -10.21 20.69 1.57
C ALA A 18 -10.36 20.10 0.15
N LEU A 19 -9.83 20.80 -0.87
CA LEU A 19 -9.79 20.28 -2.24
C LEU A 19 -8.88 19.05 -2.35
N ALA A 20 -7.69 19.10 -1.74
CA ALA A 20 -6.79 17.95 -1.69
C ALA A 20 -7.45 16.74 -1.02
N THR A 21 -8.14 16.94 0.11
CA THR A 21 -8.83 15.85 0.81
C THR A 21 -9.98 15.28 -0.01
N GLY A 22 -10.70 16.12 -0.78
CA GLY A 22 -11.76 15.69 -1.68
C GLY A 22 -11.28 14.86 -2.87
N ILE A 23 -9.99 14.92 -3.22
CA ILE A 23 -9.38 14.12 -4.29
C ILE A 23 -9.02 12.70 -3.86
N LYS A 24 -8.73 12.48 -2.57
CA LYS A 24 -8.34 11.18 -2.01
C LYS A 24 -9.27 10.00 -2.35
N PRO A 25 -10.62 10.13 -2.29
CA PRO A 25 -11.52 9.02 -2.59
C PRO A 25 -11.75 8.79 -4.09
N LEU A 26 -11.22 9.65 -4.96
CA LEU A 26 -11.43 9.56 -6.41
C LEU A 26 -10.54 8.46 -6.98
N GLN A 27 -11.09 7.60 -7.84
CA GLN A 27 -10.37 6.42 -8.36
C GLN A 27 -10.08 6.51 -9.86
N THR A 28 -10.71 7.47 -10.55
CA THR A 28 -10.53 7.65 -11.99
C THR A 28 -10.27 9.10 -12.37
N HIS A 29 -9.63 9.31 -13.52
CA HIS A 29 -9.48 10.65 -14.08
C HIS A 29 -10.82 11.32 -14.40
N TYR A 30 -11.88 10.55 -14.67
CA TYR A 30 -13.22 11.09 -14.86
C TYR A 30 -13.77 11.67 -13.56
N ASP A 31 -13.53 11.00 -12.42
CA ASP A 31 -13.94 11.50 -11.10
C ASP A 31 -13.24 12.82 -10.76
N ILE A 32 -11.97 12.98 -11.14
CA ILE A 32 -11.21 14.23 -10.93
C ILE A 32 -11.82 15.38 -11.73
N VAL A 33 -12.15 15.13 -13.01
CA VAL A 33 -12.78 16.14 -13.88
C VAL A 33 -14.17 16.52 -13.36
N ASP A 34 -14.97 15.54 -12.95
CA ASP A 34 -16.31 15.76 -12.39
C ASP A 34 -16.25 16.51 -11.04
N TYR A 35 -15.29 16.16 -10.18
CA TYR A 35 -15.03 16.85 -8.93
C TYR A 35 -14.61 18.31 -9.14
N ALA A 36 -13.75 18.58 -10.12
CA ALA A 36 -13.34 19.92 -10.48
C ALA A 36 -14.52 20.77 -10.98
N ALA A 37 -15.38 20.19 -11.83
CA ALA A 37 -16.59 20.85 -12.32
C ALA A 37 -17.55 21.20 -11.17
N LYS A 38 -17.77 20.27 -10.22
CA LYS A 38 -18.56 20.52 -9.00
C LYS A 38 -17.97 21.62 -8.11
N SER A 39 -16.65 21.78 -8.15
CA SER A 39 -15.92 22.79 -7.39
C SER A 39 -15.84 24.15 -8.11
N GLY A 40 -16.47 24.28 -9.28
CA GLY A 40 -16.53 25.52 -10.07
C GLY A 40 -15.42 25.69 -11.10
N TYR A 41 -14.62 24.65 -11.36
CA TYR A 41 -13.58 24.66 -12.39
C TYR A 41 -14.03 23.87 -13.62
N GLU A 42 -14.31 24.58 -14.72
CA GLU A 42 -14.77 23.94 -15.95
C GLU A 42 -13.60 23.63 -16.89
N PHE A 43 -13.30 22.34 -17.05
CA PHE A 43 -12.43 21.82 -18.10
C PHE A 43 -12.89 20.41 -18.53
N GLY A 44 -12.57 20.02 -19.76
CA GLY A 44 -12.94 18.70 -20.28
C GLY A 44 -11.91 17.62 -19.94
N PHE A 45 -12.32 16.36 -20.05
CA PHE A 45 -11.42 15.21 -19.91
C PHE A 45 -10.23 15.29 -20.89
N THR A 46 -10.44 15.76 -22.12
CA THR A 46 -9.37 15.93 -23.11
C THR A 46 -8.35 16.99 -22.69
N ASP A 47 -8.78 18.07 -22.04
CA ASP A 47 -7.87 19.10 -21.53
C ASP A 47 -7.02 18.55 -20.38
N TRP A 48 -7.66 17.81 -19.47
CA TRP A 48 -7.00 17.10 -18.38
C TRP A 48 -5.97 16.07 -18.89
N ALA A 49 -6.38 15.17 -19.78
CA ALA A 49 -5.51 14.13 -20.33
C ALA A 49 -4.33 14.72 -21.12
N ARG A 50 -4.55 15.81 -21.87
CA ARG A 50 -3.48 16.52 -22.56
C ARG A 50 -2.48 17.11 -21.57
N HIS A 51 -2.96 17.72 -20.48
CA HIS A 51 -2.08 18.29 -19.47
C HIS A 51 -1.24 17.21 -18.77
N LEU A 52 -1.85 16.08 -18.41
CA LEU A 52 -1.13 14.93 -17.87
C LEU A 52 -0.04 14.44 -18.82
N ALA A 53 -0.35 14.27 -20.11
CA ALA A 53 0.63 13.82 -21.08
C ALA A 53 1.80 14.80 -21.22
N LEU A 54 1.53 16.12 -21.21
CA LEU A 54 2.57 17.15 -21.27
C LEU A 54 3.42 17.22 -20.00
N ASP A 55 2.83 16.96 -18.84
CA ASP A 55 3.55 16.88 -17.56
C ASP A 55 4.42 15.63 -17.49
N ALA A 56 3.89 14.48 -17.93
CA ALA A 56 4.62 13.21 -18.01
C ALA A 56 5.88 13.29 -18.89
N LEU A 57 5.85 14.10 -19.97
CA LEU A 57 7.05 14.32 -20.81
C LEU A 57 8.20 15.02 -20.07
N LYS A 58 7.93 15.67 -18.94
CA LYS A 58 8.94 16.34 -18.10
C LYS A 58 9.33 15.50 -16.88
N ALA A 59 8.62 14.41 -16.63
CA ALA A 59 8.87 13.52 -15.51
C ALA A 59 10.13 12.67 -15.74
N SER A 60 10.80 12.28 -14.65
CA SER A 60 11.88 11.30 -14.71
C SER A 60 11.33 9.90 -14.98
N ASP A 61 12.18 8.97 -15.41
CA ASP A 61 11.80 7.57 -15.60
C ASP A 61 11.25 6.96 -14.29
N ASP A 62 11.81 7.35 -13.14
CA ASP A 62 11.35 6.90 -11.82
C ASP A 62 9.94 7.42 -11.49
N ASP A 63 9.67 8.70 -11.76
CA ASP A 63 8.34 9.28 -11.56
C ASP A 63 7.28 8.60 -12.45
N LEU A 64 7.63 8.32 -13.71
CA LEU A 64 6.74 7.64 -14.66
C LEU A 64 6.42 6.22 -14.20
N ASP A 65 7.43 5.51 -13.72
CA ASP A 65 7.31 4.15 -13.21
C ASP A 65 6.41 4.10 -11.96
N GLN A 66 6.56 5.08 -11.06
CA GLN A 66 5.68 5.28 -9.92
C GLN A 66 4.23 5.63 -10.31
N MET A 67 4.03 6.45 -11.34
CA MET A 67 2.71 6.80 -11.87
C MET A 67 1.98 5.58 -12.43
N LEU A 68 2.68 4.74 -13.21
CA LEU A 68 2.13 3.54 -13.83
C LEU A 68 1.79 2.45 -12.81
N ARG A 69 2.53 2.39 -11.71
CA ARG A 69 2.32 1.43 -10.63
C ARG A 69 1.38 1.90 -9.55
N ALA A 70 0.96 3.15 -9.55
CA ALA A 70 0.02 3.64 -8.55
C ALA A 70 -1.27 2.80 -8.57
N ASP A 71 -1.70 2.32 -7.40
CA ASP A 71 -3.00 1.66 -7.28
C ASP A 71 -4.10 2.71 -7.33
N PRO A 72 -5.02 2.69 -8.32
CA PRO A 72 -6.13 3.64 -8.39
C PRO A 72 -7.06 3.61 -7.16
N VAL A 73 -7.04 2.53 -6.37
CA VAL A 73 -7.78 2.42 -5.11
C VAL A 73 -7.10 3.19 -3.98
N HIS A 74 -5.78 3.38 -4.05
CA HIS A 74 -5.03 4.08 -3.03
C HIS A 74 -5.12 5.60 -3.22
N TRP A 75 -5.30 6.34 -2.13
CA TRP A 75 -5.51 7.80 -2.15
C TRP A 75 -4.36 8.56 -2.82
N SER A 76 -3.15 8.00 -2.81
CA SER A 76 -1.97 8.64 -3.41
C SER A 76 -2.00 8.64 -4.94
N TRP A 77 -2.82 7.80 -5.59
CA TRP A 77 -2.76 7.61 -7.05
C TRP A 77 -2.96 8.93 -7.79
N ALA A 78 -3.95 9.72 -7.36
CA ALA A 78 -4.30 11.00 -7.96
C ALA A 78 -3.16 12.00 -7.81
N PHE A 79 -2.52 12.04 -6.63
CA PHE A 79 -1.39 12.93 -6.34
C PHE A 79 -0.12 12.57 -7.12
N ARG A 80 0.02 11.33 -7.57
CA ARG A 80 1.14 10.90 -8.42
C ARG A 80 1.04 11.40 -9.85
N GLN A 81 -0.18 11.67 -10.33
CA GLN A 81 -0.46 12.00 -11.73
C GLN A 81 0.20 13.29 -12.20
N LEU A 82 0.41 14.24 -11.29
CA LEU A 82 0.98 15.55 -11.59
C LEU A 82 2.21 15.82 -10.76
N SER A 83 3.26 16.32 -11.40
CA SER A 83 4.51 16.77 -10.76
C SER A 83 4.26 17.74 -9.61
N THR A 84 3.31 18.65 -9.81
CA THR A 84 2.93 19.66 -8.82
C THR A 84 2.30 19.03 -7.56
N TRP A 85 1.55 17.95 -7.71
CA TRP A 85 0.90 17.26 -6.59
C TRP A 85 1.79 16.22 -5.91
N ARG A 86 2.80 15.68 -6.61
CA ARG A 86 3.77 14.74 -6.02
C ARG A 86 4.48 15.33 -4.80
N ASN A 87 4.73 16.64 -4.79
CA ASN A 87 5.32 17.35 -3.64
C ASN A 87 4.43 17.35 -2.38
N LEU A 88 3.13 17.03 -2.51
CA LEU A 88 2.19 16.93 -1.38
C LEU A 88 2.18 15.53 -0.74
N LEU A 89 2.87 14.56 -1.33
CA LEU A 89 2.96 13.21 -0.78
C LEU A 89 3.83 13.22 0.48
N MET A 90 3.30 12.68 1.58
CA MET A 90 4.05 12.48 2.81
C MET A 90 5.14 11.41 2.60
N ASP A 91 6.26 11.53 3.32
CA ASP A 91 7.29 10.50 3.35
C ASP A 91 6.66 9.17 3.83
N GLY A 92 6.69 8.13 2.99
CA GLY A 92 5.97 6.86 3.20
C GLY A 92 4.72 6.62 2.31
N ALA A 93 4.12 7.66 1.73
CA ALA A 93 3.06 7.48 0.71
C ALA A 93 3.60 6.87 -0.60
N ALA A 94 4.92 7.00 -0.81
CA ALA A 94 5.66 6.40 -1.91
C ALA A 94 5.62 4.87 -1.89
N SER A 95 5.70 4.27 -0.71
CA SER A 95 5.78 2.81 -0.49
C SER A 95 4.41 2.13 -0.37
N ASP A 96 3.40 2.83 0.15
CA ASP A 96 2.09 2.25 0.48
C ASP A 96 1.12 2.20 -0.71
N GLY A 97 1.27 3.11 -1.67
CA GLY A 97 0.34 3.29 -2.79
C GLY A 97 0.73 2.66 -4.12
N LEU A 98 1.80 1.88 -4.16
CA LEU A 98 2.22 1.15 -5.37
C LEU A 98 1.56 -0.22 -5.35
N ARG A 99 1.04 -0.64 -6.51
CA ARG A 99 0.48 -1.97 -6.70
C ARG A 99 1.55 -3.01 -6.33
N PRO A 100 1.25 -3.97 -5.44
CA PRO A 100 2.11 -5.11 -5.22
C PRO A 100 2.29 -5.84 -6.56
N GLY A 101 3.52 -6.27 -6.88
CA GLY A 101 3.75 -7.26 -7.94
C GLY A 101 4.68 -6.87 -9.09
N LEU A 102 5.13 -5.63 -9.22
CA LEU A 102 6.09 -5.26 -10.29
C LEU A 102 7.14 -4.29 -9.76
N SER A 103 8.16 -4.80 -9.06
CA SER A 103 9.35 -4.03 -8.73
C SER A 103 10.49 -4.40 -9.71
N PRO A 104 11.25 -3.45 -10.26
CA PRO A 104 12.45 -3.75 -11.02
C PRO A 104 13.53 -4.16 -10.02
N ALA A 105 13.70 -5.47 -9.86
CA ALA A 105 14.88 -6.15 -9.35
C ALA A 105 15.68 -5.41 -8.25
N SER A 106 15.24 -5.54 -6.99
CA SER A 106 16.16 -5.64 -5.86
C SER A 106 16.31 -7.14 -5.50
N PRO A 107 17.53 -7.69 -5.34
CA PRO A 107 17.77 -9.13 -5.17
C PRO A 107 17.56 -9.62 -3.73
N ALA A 108 16.50 -9.18 -3.08
CA ALA A 108 16.08 -9.72 -1.78
C ALA A 108 14.56 -9.95 -1.82
N ALA A 109 14.18 -11.05 -2.48
CA ALA A 109 12.81 -11.51 -2.57
C ALA A 109 12.28 -11.87 -1.17
N VAL A 110 11.60 -10.92 -0.55
CA VAL A 110 10.63 -11.20 0.51
C VAL A 110 9.29 -11.22 -0.19
N VAL A 111 8.85 -12.42 -0.56
CA VAL A 111 7.54 -12.67 -1.19
C VAL A 111 6.50 -12.16 -0.20
N GLN A 112 5.88 -11.02 -0.50
CA GLN A 112 4.73 -10.54 0.26
C GLN A 112 3.49 -11.26 -0.28
N PRO A 113 2.78 -12.04 0.55
CA PRO A 113 1.58 -12.76 0.12
C PRO A 113 0.46 -11.78 -0.27
N GLU A 114 0.00 -11.90 -1.51
CA GLU A 114 -0.87 -10.94 -2.20
C GLU A 114 -2.37 -11.14 -1.87
N SER A 115 -2.70 -12.08 -0.97
CA SER A 115 -4.07 -12.43 -0.61
C SER A 115 -4.15 -13.00 0.81
N GLU A 116 -5.26 -12.75 1.52
CA GLU A 116 -5.51 -13.27 2.88
C GLU A 116 -5.33 -14.79 2.95
N SER A 117 -5.80 -15.53 1.93
CA SER A 117 -5.62 -16.98 1.82
C SER A 117 -4.17 -17.42 1.67
N GLU A 118 -3.35 -16.58 1.04
CA GLU A 118 -1.93 -16.84 0.81
C GLU A 118 -1.13 -16.55 2.09
N GLN A 119 -1.52 -15.51 2.83
CA GLN A 119 -1.02 -15.23 4.17
C GLN A 119 -1.32 -16.36 5.15
N ASP A 120 -2.55 -16.86 5.16
CA ASP A 120 -2.95 -18.01 5.98
C ASP A 120 -2.16 -19.27 5.58
N ALA A 121 -1.92 -19.51 4.29
CA ALA A 121 -1.13 -20.65 3.81
C ALA A 121 0.36 -20.55 4.21
N VAL A 122 0.96 -19.35 4.11
CA VAL A 122 2.33 -19.06 4.54
C VAL A 122 2.48 -19.26 6.05
N LEU A 123 1.50 -18.81 6.84
CA LEU A 123 1.47 -19.00 8.28
C LEU A 123 1.36 -20.49 8.65
N GLU A 124 0.48 -21.26 8.00
CA GLU A 124 0.37 -22.70 8.22
C GLU A 124 1.66 -23.46 7.88
N ALA A 125 2.33 -23.09 6.78
CA ALA A 125 3.62 -23.64 6.41
C ALA A 125 4.69 -23.35 7.48
N PHE A 126 4.73 -22.11 7.98
CA PHE A 126 5.61 -21.72 9.08
C PHE A 126 5.33 -22.53 10.35
N ILE A 127 4.07 -22.63 10.77
CA ILE A 127 3.67 -23.40 11.95
C ILE A 127 4.05 -24.88 11.80
N ALA A 128 3.87 -25.46 10.61
CA ALA A 128 4.26 -26.84 10.33
C ALA A 128 5.78 -27.06 10.46
N VAL A 129 6.60 -26.12 9.98
CA VAL A 129 8.06 -26.15 10.14
C VAL A 129 8.46 -25.99 11.61
N VAL A 130 7.85 -25.04 12.33
CA VAL A 130 8.11 -24.83 13.76
C VAL A 130 7.72 -26.06 14.58
N LYS A 131 6.64 -26.77 14.22
CA LYS A 131 6.26 -28.04 14.87
C LYS A 131 7.28 -29.16 14.64
N GLN A 132 7.95 -29.19 13.49
CA GLN A 132 8.98 -30.19 13.17
C GLN A 132 10.33 -29.87 13.83
N GLN A 133 10.63 -28.60 14.10
CA GLN A 133 11.91 -28.17 14.69
C GLN A 133 11.73 -27.72 16.14
N SER A 134 12.14 -28.56 17.10
CA SER A 134 12.06 -28.29 18.55
C SER A 134 12.75 -26.97 18.93
N ASP A 135 13.93 -26.67 18.37
CA ASP A 135 14.66 -25.43 18.64
C ASP A 135 13.89 -24.16 18.22
N LEU A 136 13.15 -24.23 17.10
CA LEU A 136 12.31 -23.12 16.65
C LEU A 136 11.07 -22.98 17.51
N LYS A 137 10.48 -24.10 17.93
CA LYS A 137 9.35 -24.11 18.87
C LYS A 137 9.73 -23.43 20.19
N ASP A 138 10.92 -23.69 20.73
CA ASP A 138 11.41 -23.03 21.94
C ASP A 138 11.68 -21.53 21.72
N ARG A 139 12.21 -21.14 20.56
CA ARG A 139 12.39 -19.72 20.21
C ARG A 139 11.07 -18.98 20.04
N VAL A 140 10.10 -19.56 19.34
CA VAL A 140 8.76 -18.97 19.18
C VAL A 140 8.04 -18.91 20.53
N LYS A 141 8.13 -19.96 21.37
CA LYS A 141 7.55 -19.93 22.72
C LYS A 141 8.20 -18.89 23.63
N SER A 142 9.49 -18.63 23.47
CA SER A 142 10.24 -17.63 24.23
C SER A 142 10.02 -16.20 23.74
N ALA A 143 9.41 -16.03 22.56
CA ALA A 143 9.05 -14.72 22.05
C ALA A 143 8.14 -14.02 23.07
N ARG A 144 8.33 -12.71 23.27
CA ARG A 144 7.52 -11.92 24.22
C ARG A 144 6.36 -11.20 23.57
N ASN A 145 6.50 -10.86 22.31
CA ASN A 145 5.54 -10.09 21.54
C ASN A 145 5.40 -10.70 20.14
N GLN A 146 4.37 -10.23 19.44
CA GLN A 146 4.06 -10.63 18.09
C GLN A 146 5.17 -10.27 17.10
N ASP A 147 5.86 -9.15 17.32
CA ASP A 147 6.94 -8.68 16.46
C ASP A 147 8.11 -9.67 16.41
N GLU A 148 8.52 -10.25 17.55
CA GLU A 148 9.60 -11.24 17.61
C GLU A 148 9.27 -12.52 16.82
N VAL A 149 7.99 -12.93 16.79
CA VAL A 149 7.55 -14.07 15.97
C VAL A 149 7.54 -13.71 14.48
N ILE A 150 7.14 -12.49 14.14
CA ILE A 150 7.16 -11.98 12.76
C ILE A 150 8.60 -11.86 12.24
N GLU A 151 9.52 -11.30 13.03
CA GLU A 151 10.94 -11.21 12.68
C GLU A 151 11.56 -12.59 12.50
N LEU A 152 11.20 -13.56 13.35
CA LEU A 152 11.69 -14.93 13.24
C LEU A 152 11.14 -15.63 11.98
N ALA A 153 9.87 -15.42 11.64
CA ALA A 153 9.30 -15.88 10.39
C ALA A 153 9.97 -15.24 9.17
N GLN A 154 10.18 -13.92 9.20
CA GLN A 154 10.90 -13.19 8.15
C GLN A 154 12.33 -13.69 7.97
N SER A 155 13.02 -14.03 9.07
CA SER A 155 14.38 -14.59 9.03
C SER A 155 14.47 -15.95 8.32
N MET A 156 13.35 -16.67 8.23
CA MET A 156 13.23 -17.93 7.49
C MET A 156 12.67 -17.74 6.07
N GLY A 157 12.36 -16.50 5.68
CA GLY A 157 11.76 -16.17 4.39
C GLY A 157 10.23 -16.25 4.36
N TYR A 158 9.56 -16.36 5.52
CA TYR A 158 8.10 -16.30 5.61
C TYR A 158 7.65 -14.88 5.98
N SER A 159 6.92 -14.23 5.07
CA SER A 159 6.33 -12.90 5.31
C SER A 159 4.96 -13.05 5.97
N ILE A 160 4.92 -12.99 7.29
CA ILE A 160 3.68 -13.12 8.07
C ILE A 160 3.24 -11.75 8.55
N ASP A 161 1.97 -11.42 8.31
CA ASP A 161 1.36 -10.19 8.80
C ASP A 161 0.80 -10.35 10.22
N SER A 162 0.77 -9.23 10.96
CA SER A 162 0.25 -9.19 12.31
C SER A 162 -1.24 -9.57 12.41
N LEU A 163 -2.06 -9.18 11.44
CA LEU A 163 -3.48 -9.49 11.44
C LEU A 163 -3.73 -10.98 11.21
N THR A 164 -2.94 -11.60 10.34
CA THR A 164 -3.04 -13.04 10.03
C THR A 164 -2.64 -13.89 11.23
N LEU A 165 -1.58 -13.51 11.94
CA LEU A 165 -1.17 -14.17 13.17
C LEU A 165 -2.26 -14.10 14.24
N LEU A 166 -2.87 -12.93 14.46
CA LEU A 166 -3.96 -12.75 15.42
C LEU A 166 -5.23 -13.50 15.02
N ARG A 167 -5.60 -13.47 13.74
CA ARG A 167 -6.75 -14.19 13.19
C ARG A 167 -6.61 -15.68 13.45
N ARG A 168 -5.46 -16.27 13.11
CA ARG A 168 -5.24 -17.71 13.30
C ARG A 168 -5.16 -18.07 14.77
N TRP A 169 -4.50 -17.26 15.59
CA TRP A 169 -4.44 -17.45 17.05
C TRP A 169 -5.83 -17.47 17.70
N SER A 170 -6.71 -16.54 17.31
CA SER A 170 -8.07 -16.45 17.85
C SER A 170 -8.90 -17.72 17.66
N GLN A 171 -8.56 -18.56 16.68
CA GLN A 171 -9.27 -19.80 16.37
C GLN A 171 -8.80 -21.00 17.20
N VAL A 172 -7.61 -20.94 17.79
CA VAL A 172 -6.90 -22.13 18.30
C VAL A 172 -6.36 -21.98 19.71
N SER A 173 -6.53 -20.82 20.36
CA SER A 173 -5.90 -20.55 21.64
C SER A 173 -6.83 -19.99 22.71
N ASP A 174 -6.51 -20.33 23.95
CA ASP A 174 -7.07 -19.74 25.17
C ASP A 174 -6.48 -18.32 25.35
N PHE A 175 -7.35 -17.32 25.47
CA PHE A 175 -7.00 -15.89 25.60
C PHE A 175 -6.18 -15.56 26.86
N SER A 176 -5.95 -16.54 27.73
CA SER A 176 -5.20 -16.41 28.98
C SER A 176 -3.67 -16.53 28.82
N LYS A 177 -3.17 -16.88 27.62
CA LYS A 177 -1.74 -17.14 27.32
C LYS A 177 -1.23 -16.31 26.13
N PRO A 178 0.10 -16.19 25.93
CA PRO A 178 0.68 -15.49 24.77
C PRO A 178 0.19 -16.02 23.41
N THR A 179 0.21 -15.14 22.39
CA THR A 179 -0.47 -15.30 21.08
C THR A 179 0.04 -16.44 20.18
N TRP A 180 1.01 -17.23 20.61
CA TRP A 180 1.56 -18.37 19.86
C TRP A 180 1.59 -19.65 20.69
N PHE A 181 1.22 -19.61 21.97
CA PHE A 181 1.30 -20.79 22.84
C PHE A 181 0.30 -21.88 22.48
N GLY A 182 -0.94 -21.52 22.14
CA GLY A 182 -1.97 -22.48 21.75
C GLY A 182 -1.77 -23.13 20.38
N TRP A 183 -0.81 -22.66 19.57
CA TRP A 183 -0.42 -23.35 18.34
C TRP A 183 0.38 -24.63 18.58
N PHE A 184 0.99 -24.74 19.76
CA PHE A 184 1.96 -25.78 20.08
C PHE A 184 1.68 -26.53 21.40
N ASP A 185 0.58 -26.21 22.09
CA ASP A 185 -0.05 -27.09 23.07
C ASP A 185 -0.74 -28.22 22.28
N ASP A 186 -0.34 -29.46 22.56
CA ASP A 186 -1.02 -30.69 22.12
C ASP A 186 -2.05 -31.08 23.18
#